data_AF-A0A4R3MLI7-F1
#
_entry.id   AF-A0A4R3MLI7-F1
#
_cell.length_a   1.000
_cell.length_b   1.000
_cell.length_c   1.000
_cell.angle_alpha   90.00
_cell.angle_beta   90.00
_cell.angle_gamma   90.00
#
_symmetry.space_group_name_H-M   'P 1'
#
loop_
_entity.id
_entity.type
_entity.pdbx_description
1 polymer ?
#
loop_
_entity_poly.entity_id
_entity_poly.type
_entity_poly.pdbx_seq_one_letter_code
_entity_poly.pdbx_strand_id
1 'polypeptide(L)'
;MAYNRKEKNGWALFLLVLAGIVLGGFLGELGEGTRYFDWLNVGGDFGLESPLKLDLGILFLEFRIAFKITLASLIGIAISIFVYRKL
;
A
#
# COMPACT_ATOMS: atom_id res chain seq x y z
N MET A 1 -30.69 25.70 -11.53
CA MET A 1 -30.31 24.32 -11.19
C MET A 1 -28.80 24.30 -11.01
N ALA A 2 -28.30 24.33 -9.77
CA ALA A 2 -26.87 24.31 -9.51
C ALA A 2 -26.34 22.87 -9.70
N TYR A 3 -25.51 22.66 -10.72
CA TYR A 3 -24.78 21.41 -10.90
C TYR A 3 -23.73 21.33 -9.79
N ASN A 4 -24.08 20.69 -8.68
CA ASN A 4 -23.15 20.33 -7.61
C ASN A 4 -22.13 19.35 -8.20
N ARG A 5 -20.96 19.85 -8.62
CA ARG A 5 -19.79 18.97 -8.77
C ARG A 5 -19.50 18.45 -7.37
N LYS A 6 -19.85 17.19 -7.09
CA LYS A 6 -19.29 16.46 -5.95
C LYS A 6 -17.77 16.50 -6.15
N GLU A 7 -17.07 17.35 -5.40
CA GLU A 7 -15.62 17.32 -5.38
C GLU A 7 -15.22 15.93 -4.87
N LYS A 8 -14.60 15.13 -5.74
CA LYS A 8 -14.13 13.81 -5.34
C LYS A 8 -13.02 13.99 -4.31
N ASN A 9 -13.23 13.46 -3.11
CA ASN A 9 -12.30 13.64 -2.00
C ASN A 9 -11.01 12.86 -2.25
N GLY A 10 -9.92 13.58 -2.54
CA GLY A 10 -8.59 12.99 -2.72
C GLY A 10 -8.12 12.16 -1.52
N TRP A 11 -8.55 12.50 -0.29
CA TRP A 11 -8.28 11.69 0.89
C TRP A 11 -8.95 10.33 0.86
N ALA A 12 -10.15 10.22 0.28
CA ALA A 12 -10.82 8.95 0.13
C ALA A 12 -10.06 8.04 -0.86
N LEU A 13 -9.53 8.58 -1.96
CA LEU A 13 -8.65 7.82 -2.87
C LEU A 13 -7.39 7.36 -2.14
N PHE A 14 -6.73 8.26 -1.41
CA PHE A 14 -5.51 7.93 -0.68
C PHE A 14 -5.73 6.77 0.30
N LEU A 15 -6.80 6.84 1.11
CA LEU A 15 -7.14 5.79 2.06
C LEU A 15 -7.54 4.48 1.36
N LEU A 16 -8.29 4.56 0.25
CA LEU A 16 -8.64 3.37 -0.56
C LEU A 16 -7.39 2.70 -1.12
N VAL A 17 -6.42 3.47 -1.62
CA VAL A 17 -5.16 2.92 -2.13
C VAL A 17 -4.36 2.25 -1.02
N LEU A 18 -4.22 2.88 0.15
CA LEU A 18 -3.55 2.26 1.30
C LEU A 18 -4.23 0.95 1.72
N ALA A 19 -5.57 0.94 1.80
CA ALA A 19 -6.33 -0.26 2.10
C ALA A 19 -6.14 -1.35 1.02
N GLY A 20 -6.13 -0.97 -0.26
CA GLY A 20 -5.89 -1.87 -1.37
C GLY A 20 -4.50 -2.51 -1.32
N ILE A 21 -3.47 -1.76 -0.96
CA ILE A 21 -2.10 -2.28 -0.78
C ILE A 21 -2.07 -3.32 0.34
N VAL A 22 -2.67 -3.03 1.50
CA VAL A 22 -2.72 -3.95 2.65
C VAL A 22 -3.50 -5.22 2.31
N LEU A 23 -4.68 -5.08 1.70
CA LEU A 23 -5.51 -6.21 1.30
C LEU A 23 -4.85 -7.06 0.21
N GLY A 24 -4.23 -6.42 -0.79
CA GLY A 24 -3.51 -7.09 -1.86
C GLY A 24 -2.32 -7.88 -1.32
N GLY A 25 -1.49 -7.26 -0.47
CA GLY A 25 -0.37 -7.94 0.18
C GLY A 25 -0.80 -9.14 1.02
N PHE A 26 -1.86 -8.99 1.81
CA PHE A 26 -2.42 -10.09 2.61
C PHE A 26 -2.93 -11.25 1.74
N LEU A 27 -3.61 -10.97 0.63
CA LEU A 27 -4.05 -12.00 -0.32
C LEU A 27 -2.87 -12.69 -1.02
N GLY A 28 -1.80 -11.95 -1.31
CA GLY A 28 -0.55 -12.52 -1.82
C GLY A 28 0.03 -13.54 -0.83
N GLU A 29 0.18 -13.15 0.43
CA GLU A 29 0.73 -14.00 1.50
C GLU A 29 -0.12 -15.25 1.74
N LEU A 30 -1.45 -15.15 1.66
CA LEU A 30 -2.34 -16.32 1.71
C LEU A 30 -2.20 -17.27 0.51
N GLY A 31 -1.81 -16.74 -0.65
CA GLY A 31 -1.56 -17.51 -1.86
C GLY A 31 -0.17 -18.15 -1.93
N GLU A 32 0.70 -17.83 -0.97
CA GLU A 32 2.07 -18.35 -0.88
C GLU A 32 2.08 -19.85 -0.53
N GLY A 33 3.00 -20.59 -1.14
CA GLY A 33 3.06 -22.04 -1.11
C GLY A 33 2.12 -22.75 -2.09
N THR A 34 1.38 -22.02 -2.93
CA THR A 34 0.48 -22.62 -3.93
C THR A 34 1.06 -22.48 -5.34
N ARG A 35 1.04 -23.58 -6.10
CA ARG A 35 1.56 -23.64 -7.49
C ARG A 35 0.96 -22.56 -8.42
N TYR A 36 -0.23 -22.06 -8.12
CA TYR A 36 -0.95 -21.11 -8.97
C TYR A 36 -0.84 -19.65 -8.51
N PHE A 37 -0.59 -19.39 -7.23
CA PHE A 37 -0.61 -18.03 -6.67
C PHE A 37 0.73 -17.57 -6.10
N ASP A 38 1.77 -18.41 -6.07
CA ASP A 38 3.12 -18.04 -5.60
C ASP A 38 3.70 -16.80 -6.29
N TRP A 39 3.38 -16.61 -7.57
CA TRP A 39 3.84 -15.46 -8.33
C TRP A 39 3.28 -14.13 -7.81
N LEU A 40 2.18 -14.13 -7.04
CA LEU A 40 1.58 -12.91 -6.49
C LEU A 40 2.51 -12.22 -5.49
N ASN A 41 3.40 -12.96 -4.82
CA ASN A 41 4.38 -12.41 -3.88
C ASN A 41 5.69 -11.96 -4.53
N VAL A 42 5.82 -12.08 -5.86
CA VAL A 42 6.93 -11.47 -6.58
C VAL A 42 6.84 -9.96 -6.39
N GLY A 43 7.91 -9.37 -5.87
CA GLY A 43 7.95 -7.97 -5.47
C GLY A 43 9.31 -7.56 -4.96
N GLY A 44 9.47 -6.25 -4.75
CA GLY A 44 10.66 -5.66 -4.18
C GLY A 44 10.36 -4.99 -2.85
N ASP A 45 11.38 -4.90 -2.01
CA ASP A 45 11.33 -4.05 -0.83
C ASP A 45 11.63 -2.61 -1.24
N PHE A 46 10.80 -1.67 -0.80
CA PHE A 46 10.90 -0.25 -1.07
C PHE A 46 10.98 0.52 0.25
N GLY A 47 11.77 1.59 0.26
CA GLY A 47 11.86 2.52 1.38
C GLY A 47 13.26 2.58 1.98
N LEU A 48 13.33 3.02 3.22
CA LEU A 48 14.56 3.11 4.00
C LEU A 48 14.91 1.72 4.51
N GLU A 49 15.76 1.00 3.78
CA GLU A 49 16.32 -0.28 4.23
C GLU A 49 17.10 -0.10 5.53
N SER A 50 17.92 0.95 5.59
CA SER A 50 18.63 1.35 6.80
C SER A 50 17.77 2.33 7.62
N PRO A 51 17.54 2.08 8.91
CA PRO A 51 16.80 2.99 9.76
C PRO A 51 17.53 4.33 9.85
N LEU A 52 16.78 5.43 9.81
CA LEU A 52 17.31 6.75 10.11
C LEU A 52 17.57 6.81 11.62
N LYS A 53 18.86 6.83 11.98
CA LYS A 53 19.31 6.89 13.38
C LYS A 53 19.46 8.34 13.80
N LEU A 54 18.72 8.75 14.82
CA LEU A 54 18.87 10.05 15.47
C LEU A 54 19.33 9.80 16.92
N ASP A 55 20.58 10.16 17.17
CA ASP A 55 21.21 10.10 18.49
C ASP A 55 21.33 11.51 19.07
N LEU A 56 20.65 11.75 20.18
CA LEU A 56 20.66 13.02 20.91
C LEU A 56 21.49 12.94 22.21
N GLY A 57 22.25 11.86 22.43
CA GLY A 57 23.09 11.61 23.61
C GLY A 57 22.33 11.16 24.87
N ILE A 58 21.09 11.59 25.05
CA ILE A 58 20.18 11.12 26.12
C ILE A 58 19.00 10.27 25.60
N LEU A 59 18.76 10.33 24.29
CA LEU A 59 17.63 9.72 23.62
C LEU A 59 18.07 9.24 22.25
N PHE A 60 17.70 8.01 21.91
CA PHE A 60 18.01 7.38 20.64
C PHE A 60 16.71 6.99 19.94
N LEU A 61 16.52 7.46 18.71
CA LEU A 61 15.34 7.20 17.89
C LEU A 61 15.75 6.58 16.56
N GLU A 62 15.08 5.51 16.16
CA GLU A 62 15.24 4.87 14.87
C GLU A 62 13.94 4.95 14.07
N PHE A 63 13.96 5.68 12.96
CA PHE A 63 12.83 5.76 12.05
C PHE A 63 13.08 4.86 10.84
N ARG A 64 12.29 3.79 10.74
CA ARG A 64 12.29 2.91 9.56
C ARG A 64 10.97 3.03 8.84
N ILE A 65 11.05 3.30 7.53
CA ILE A 65 9.89 3.31 6.63
C ILE A 65 10.22 2.30 5.54
N ALA A 66 9.63 1.12 5.60
CA ALA A 66 9.84 0.06 4.62
C ALA A 66 8.49 -0.52 4.19
N PHE A 67 8.34 -0.76 2.90
CA PHE A 67 7.15 -1.30 2.27
C PHE A 67 7.56 -2.44 1.35
N LYS A 68 7.00 -3.62 1.56
CA LYS A 68 7.11 -4.71 0.59
C LYS A 68 5.96 -4.57 -0.40
N ILE A 69 6.27 -4.22 -1.64
CA ILE A 69 5.25 -4.09 -2.69
C ILE A 69 5.34 -5.29 -3.62
N THR A 70 4.32 -6.14 -3.57
CA THR A 70 4.19 -7.33 -4.39
C THR A 70 3.23 -7.11 -5.56
N LEU A 71 3.23 -8.03 -6.53
CA LEU A 71 2.24 -8.05 -7.62
C LEU A 71 0.80 -8.09 -7.07
N ALA A 72 0.57 -8.79 -5.96
CA ALA A 72 -0.70 -8.81 -5.25
C ALA A 72 -1.12 -7.39 -4.77
N SER A 73 -0.19 -6.65 -4.17
CA SER A 73 -0.41 -5.26 -3.75
C SER A 73 -0.73 -4.34 -4.93
N LEU A 74 -0.07 -4.53 -6.09
CA LEU A 74 -0.35 -3.76 -7.31
C LEU A 74 -1.77 -4.02 -7.83
N ILE A 75 -2.25 -5.27 -7.77
CA ILE A 75 -3.64 -5.60 -8.11
C ILE A 75 -4.59 -4.90 -7.13
N GLY A 76 -4.28 -4.90 -5.84
CA GLY A 76 -5.05 -4.17 -4.83
C GLY A 76 -5.17 -2.68 -5.12
N ILE A 77 -4.07 -2.02 -5.52
CA ILE A 77 -4.08 -0.60 -5.95
C ILE A 77 -5.00 -0.40 -7.15
N ALA A 78 -4.91 -1.26 -8.17
CA ALA A 78 -5.73 -1.15 -9.37
C ALA A 78 -7.23 -1.25 -9.05
N ILE A 79 -7.60 -2.18 -8.16
CA ILE A 79 -8.98 -2.34 -7.67
C ILE A 79 -9.42 -1.09 -6.89
N SER A 80 -8.57 -0.55 -6.01
CA SER A 80 -8.89 0.66 -5.25
C SER A 80 -9.15 1.87 -6.14
N ILE A 81 -8.35 2.06 -7.19
CA ILE A 81 -8.56 3.13 -8.18
C ILE A 81 -9.89 2.91 -8.93
N PHE A 82 -10.19 1.66 -9.30
CA PHE A 82 -11.45 1.32 -9.96
C PHE A 82 -12.67 1.60 -9.07
N VAL A 83 -12.62 1.21 -7.79
CA VAL A 83 -13.68 1.48 -6.81
C VAL A 83 -13.84 2.98 -6.58
N TYR A 84 -12.75 3.73 -6.41
CA TYR A 84 -12.81 5.19 -6.26
C TYR A 84 -13.39 5.88 -7.50
N ARG A 85 -13.14 5.34 -8.70
CA ARG A 85 -13.74 5.87 -9.93
C ARG A 85 -15.26 5.72 -9.92
N LYS A 86 -15.79 4.68 -9.28
CA LYS A 86 -17.23 4.40 -9.14
C LYS A 86 -17.90 5.14 -7.99
N LEU A 87 -17.15 5.53 -6.94
CA LEU A 87 -17.60 6.43 -5.87
C LEU A 87 -17.83 7.86 -6.38
#